data_AF-A0A523F4C3-F1
#
_entry.id   AF-A0A523F4C3-F1
#
_cell.length_a   1.000
_cell.length_b   1.000
_cell.length_c   1.000
_cell.angle_alpha   90.00
_cell.angle_beta   90.00
_cell.angle_gamma   90.00
#
_symmetry.space_group_name_H-M   'P 1'
#
loop_
_entity.id
_entity.type
_entity.pdbx_description
1 polymer ?
#
loop_
_entity_poly.entity_id
_entity_poly.type
_entity_poly.pdbx_seq_one_letter_code
_entity_poly.pdbx_strand_id
1 'polypeptide(L)'
;MPKPGKRPSVETLVQEFLSGRAEEEIRQESLGELQRFVSSRREGSPPSPARLLDILLSTNTAVSRSIGGFAPDLRGRVRIHDLDSSQESLIEMANEYEKARSANDQDRAFDCRRAVLHSKKRLAFLLARPNLSEEKRREKMELQQWFRVWLEAPGLFEAWVDLRRRSTSK
;
A
#
# COMPACT_ATOMS: atom_id res chain seq x y z
N MET A 1 16.83 -39.36 5.58
CA MET A 1 15.53 -39.00 4.98
C MET A 1 15.42 -37.48 4.90
N PRO A 2 15.31 -36.89 3.69
CA PRO A 2 15.19 -35.43 3.54
C PRO A 2 13.86 -34.95 4.13
N LYS A 3 13.91 -33.87 4.93
CA LYS A 3 12.71 -33.22 5.48
C LYS A 3 11.83 -32.75 4.32
N PRO A 4 10.50 -32.94 4.35
CA PRO A 4 9.62 -32.46 3.28
C PRO A 4 9.83 -30.96 3.11
N GLY A 5 10.20 -30.56 1.89
CA GLY A 5 10.53 -29.17 1.55
C GLY A 5 9.37 -28.25 1.91
N LYS A 6 9.64 -27.23 2.72
CA LYS A 6 8.66 -26.20 3.09
C LYS A 6 8.13 -25.56 1.80
N ARG A 7 6.81 -25.54 1.60
CA ARG A 7 6.19 -24.92 0.42
C ARG A 7 6.71 -23.49 0.25
N PRO A 8 7.13 -23.07 -0.95
CA PRO A 8 7.63 -21.72 -1.16
C PRO A 8 6.51 -20.71 -0.87
N SER A 9 6.88 -19.58 -0.27
CA SER A 9 5.93 -18.51 -0.02
C SER A 9 5.57 -17.80 -1.33
N VAL A 10 4.41 -17.14 -1.38
CA VAL A 10 4.02 -16.32 -2.55
C VAL A 10 5.08 -15.25 -2.83
N GLU A 11 5.64 -14.65 -1.78
CA GLU A 11 6.69 -13.64 -1.89
C GLU A 11 7.97 -14.20 -2.50
N THR A 12 8.41 -15.39 -2.07
CA THR A 12 9.57 -16.09 -2.66
C THR A 12 9.36 -16.34 -4.16
N LEU A 13 8.15 -16.78 -4.55
CA LEU A 13 7.82 -17.03 -5.96
C LEU A 13 7.73 -15.74 -6.78
N VAL A 14 7.26 -14.64 -6.19
CA VAL A 14 7.26 -13.33 -6.85
C VAL A 14 8.70 -12.86 -7.09
N GLN A 15 9.59 -13.00 -6.09
CA GLN A 15 11.00 -12.66 -6.27
C GLN A 15 11.68 -13.52 -7.34
N GLU A 16 11.40 -14.83 -7.36
CA GLU A 16 11.90 -15.72 -8.40
C GLU A 16 11.41 -15.30 -9.80
N PHE A 17 10.13 -14.98 -9.94
CA PHE A 17 9.55 -14.50 -11.19
C PHE A 17 10.20 -13.19 -11.66
N LEU A 18 10.49 -12.27 -10.74
CA LEU A 18 11.14 -11.00 -11.07
C LEU A 18 12.61 -11.18 -11.45
N SER A 19 13.33 -12.10 -10.79
CA SER A 19 14.76 -12.34 -11.03
C SER A 19 15.06 -12.85 -12.44
N GLY A 20 14.08 -13.49 -13.10
CA GLY A 20 14.20 -14.01 -14.46
C GLY A 20 13.79 -13.04 -15.57
N ARG A 21 13.38 -11.80 -15.26
CA ARG A 21 12.86 -10.85 -16.25
C ARG A 21 13.80 -9.67 -16.48
N ALA A 22 13.84 -9.23 -17.74
CA ALA A 22 14.48 -7.98 -18.16
C ALA A 22 13.50 -6.79 -18.21
N GLU A 23 12.21 -7.01 -17.92
CA GLU A 23 11.20 -5.96 -17.90
C GLU A 23 11.49 -4.93 -16.80
N GLU A 24 11.59 -3.66 -17.21
CA GLU A 24 11.76 -2.54 -16.28
C GLU A 24 10.45 -2.23 -15.50
N GLU A 25 9.30 -2.56 -16.08
CA GLU A 25 7.96 -2.29 -15.54
C GLU A 25 7.00 -3.47 -15.71
N ILE A 26 6.32 -3.84 -14.62
CA ILE A 26 5.27 -4.87 -14.62
C ILE A 26 3.95 -4.29 -15.15
N ARG A 27 3.40 -4.94 -16.18
CA ARG A 27 2.12 -4.58 -16.82
C ARG A 27 1.05 -5.66 -16.59
N GLN A 28 -0.15 -5.44 -17.11
CA GLN A 28 -1.29 -6.36 -16.94
C GLN A 28 -1.00 -7.78 -17.44
N GLU A 29 -0.28 -7.91 -18.55
CA GLU A 29 0.12 -9.22 -19.08
C GLU A 29 1.06 -9.95 -18.11
N SER A 30 2.14 -9.29 -17.67
CA SER A 30 3.10 -9.81 -16.69
C SER A 30 2.43 -10.17 -15.36
N LEU A 31 1.39 -9.44 -14.93
CA LEU A 31 0.61 -9.78 -13.73
C LEU A 31 -0.18 -11.08 -13.89
N GLY A 32 -0.77 -11.31 -15.06
CA GLY A 32 -1.46 -12.56 -15.38
C GLY A 32 -0.49 -13.74 -15.45
N GLU A 33 0.69 -13.53 -16.04
CA GLU A 33 1.78 -14.52 -16.05
C GLU A 33 2.27 -14.86 -14.64
N LEU A 34 2.47 -13.84 -13.79
CA LEU A 34 2.86 -14.01 -12.39
C LEU A 34 1.82 -14.86 -11.63
N GLN A 35 0.53 -14.59 -11.84
CA GLN A 35 -0.53 -15.37 -11.19
C GLN A 35 -0.46 -16.85 -11.60
N ARG A 36 -0.32 -17.13 -12.90
CA ARG A 36 -0.17 -18.51 -13.43
C ARG A 36 1.10 -19.18 -12.89
N PHE A 37 2.21 -18.44 -12.85
CA PHE A 37 3.49 -18.93 -12.33
C PHE A 37 3.40 -19.32 -10.84
N VAL A 38 2.79 -18.48 -10.02
CA VAL A 38 2.62 -18.80 -8.59
C VAL A 38 1.68 -19.99 -8.42
N SER A 39 0.59 -20.05 -9.19
CA SER A 39 -0.38 -21.15 -9.13
C SER A 39 0.18 -22.49 -9.58
N SER A 40 1.11 -22.53 -10.54
CA SER A 40 1.73 -23.79 -10.98
C SER A 40 2.72 -24.36 -9.96
N ARG A 41 3.30 -23.51 -9.11
CA ARG A 41 4.33 -23.89 -8.12
C ARG A 41 3.83 -24.05 -6.69
N ARG A 42 2.55 -23.79 -6.44
CA ARG A 42 1.95 -23.87 -5.11
C ARG A 42 0.57 -24.50 -5.17
N GLU A 43 0.39 -25.60 -4.44
CA GLU A 43 -0.93 -26.20 -4.22
C GLU A 43 -1.86 -25.27 -3.44
N GLY A 44 -3.12 -25.18 -3.88
CA GLY A 44 -4.19 -24.42 -3.25
C GLY A 44 -4.78 -23.36 -4.17
N SER A 45 -5.63 -22.50 -3.62
CA SER A 45 -6.28 -21.44 -4.39
C SER A 45 -5.25 -20.44 -4.93
N PRO A 46 -5.45 -19.94 -6.17
CA PRO A 46 -4.58 -18.93 -6.75
C PRO A 46 -4.55 -17.67 -5.86
N PRO A 47 -3.38 -17.01 -5.73
CA PRO A 47 -3.34 -15.73 -5.05
C PRO A 47 -4.23 -14.72 -5.78
N SER A 48 -4.89 -13.86 -5.02
CA SER A 48 -5.68 -12.78 -5.60
C SER A 48 -4.77 -11.76 -6.29
N PRO A 49 -5.22 -11.11 -7.38
CA PRO A 49 -4.45 -10.04 -8.03
C PRO A 49 -4.08 -8.91 -7.06
N ALA A 50 -4.97 -8.59 -6.11
CA ALA A 50 -4.70 -7.59 -5.09
C ALA A 50 -3.54 -7.97 -4.16
N ARG A 51 -3.40 -9.26 -3.80
CA ARG A 51 -2.27 -9.73 -3.00
C ARG A 51 -0.97 -9.72 -3.79
N LEU A 52 -1.02 -10.12 -5.07
CA LEU A 52 0.16 -10.05 -5.94
C LEU A 52 0.63 -8.60 -6.12
N LEU A 53 -0.30 -7.68 -6.35
CA LEU A 53 0.00 -6.25 -6.46
C LEU A 53 0.61 -5.68 -5.17
N ASP A 54 0.07 -6.03 -4.00
CA ASP A 54 0.64 -5.63 -2.70
C ASP A 54 2.08 -6.13 -2.52
N ILE A 55 2.39 -7.35 -2.95
CA ILE A 55 3.76 -7.87 -2.94
C ILE A 55 4.64 -7.11 -3.95
N LEU A 56 4.19 -6.92 -5.18
CA LEU A 56 4.94 -6.17 -6.20
C LEU A 56 5.24 -4.73 -5.76
N LEU A 57 4.30 -4.07 -5.09
CA LEU A 57 4.49 -2.72 -4.55
C LEU A 57 5.40 -2.67 -3.31
N SER A 58 5.76 -3.83 -2.75
CA SER A 58 6.79 -3.92 -1.71
C SER A 58 8.19 -4.18 -2.28
N THR A 59 8.31 -4.48 -3.58
CA THR A 59 9.61 -4.62 -4.26
C THR A 59 10.06 -3.29 -4.86
N ASN A 60 11.29 -3.26 -5.40
CA ASN A 60 11.82 -2.10 -6.11
C ASN A 60 11.44 -2.05 -7.61
N THR A 61 10.60 -2.98 -8.09
CA THR A 61 10.24 -3.09 -9.52
C THR A 61 9.17 -2.07 -9.89
N ALA A 62 9.30 -1.36 -11.01
CA ALA A 62 8.22 -0.48 -11.46
C ALA A 62 6.96 -1.29 -11.78
N VAL A 63 5.79 -0.71 -11.47
CA VAL A 63 4.49 -1.33 -11.70
C VAL A 63 3.65 -0.30 -12.42
N SER A 64 3.01 -0.71 -13.52
CA SER A 64 2.22 0.20 -14.33
C SER A 64 1.02 0.77 -13.56
N ARG A 65 0.76 2.07 -13.75
CA ARG A 65 -0.42 2.74 -13.18
C ARG A 65 -1.73 2.09 -13.59
N SER A 66 -1.78 1.52 -14.80
CA SER A 66 -2.94 0.79 -15.33
C SER A 66 -3.40 -0.37 -14.43
N ILE A 67 -2.46 -0.98 -13.71
CA ILE A 67 -2.71 -2.13 -12.82
C ILE A 67 -2.66 -1.75 -11.34
N GLY A 68 -2.62 -0.46 -11.03
CA GLY A 68 -2.57 0.07 -9.67
C GLY A 68 -1.18 0.39 -9.13
N GLY A 69 -0.17 0.42 -10.00
CA GLY A 69 1.14 0.95 -9.70
C GLY A 69 1.16 2.46 -9.45
N PHE A 70 2.26 2.91 -8.84
CA PHE A 70 2.59 4.31 -8.60
C PHE A 70 4.10 4.43 -8.39
N ALA A 71 4.62 5.66 -8.41
CA ALA A 71 6.03 5.97 -8.31
C ALA A 71 6.74 5.19 -7.17
N PRO A 72 7.86 4.49 -7.45
CA PRO A 72 8.55 3.67 -6.46
C PRO A 72 8.98 4.41 -5.21
N ASP A 73 9.36 5.68 -5.34
CA ASP A 73 9.82 6.51 -4.23
C ASP A 73 8.71 6.87 -3.23
N LEU A 74 7.43 6.71 -3.60
CA LEU A 74 6.27 6.91 -2.71
C LEU A 74 5.88 5.64 -1.96
N ARG A 75 6.46 4.48 -2.30
CA ARG A 75 6.16 3.21 -1.63
C ARG A 75 6.64 3.25 -0.20
N GLY A 76 5.76 2.91 0.73
CA GLY A 76 6.09 2.91 2.17
C GLY A 76 6.19 4.29 2.82
N ARG A 77 6.08 5.41 2.07
CA ARG A 77 6.07 6.76 2.66
C ARG A 77 4.93 6.97 3.64
N VAL A 78 3.76 6.42 3.35
CA VAL A 78 2.59 6.52 4.21
C VAL A 78 2.66 5.48 5.33
N ARG A 79 2.93 5.95 6.54
CA ARG A 79 3.12 5.13 7.75
C ARG A 79 1.76 4.83 8.37
N ILE A 80 1.58 3.60 8.87
CA ILE A 80 0.32 3.13 9.50
C ILE A 80 0.56 2.47 10.86
N HIS A 81 1.73 2.72 11.47
CA HIS A 81 2.16 2.05 12.69
C HIS A 81 1.45 2.59 13.94
N ASP A 82 1.28 3.91 14.02
CA ASP A 82 0.66 4.64 15.14
C ASP A 82 0.11 5.99 14.62
N LEU A 83 -0.62 6.71 15.46
CA LEU A 83 -1.25 7.98 15.10
C LEU A 83 -0.21 9.07 14.77
N ASP A 84 0.88 9.18 15.52
CA ASP A 84 1.85 10.26 15.33
C ASP A 84 2.59 10.13 14.00
N SER A 85 3.16 8.95 13.73
CA SER A 85 3.86 8.66 12.46
C SER A 85 2.93 8.72 11.25
N SER A 86 1.65 8.35 11.42
CA SER A 86 0.64 8.52 10.37
C SER A 86 0.29 9.98 10.11
N GLN A 87 0.18 10.83 11.14
CA GLN A 87 -0.07 12.25 10.96
C GLN A 87 1.06 12.88 10.14
N GLU A 88 2.31 12.68 10.59
CA GLU A 88 3.49 13.22 9.91
C GLU A 88 3.51 12.82 8.44
N SER A 89 3.42 11.52 8.16
CA SER A 89 3.49 11.04 6.78
C SER A 89 2.31 11.47 5.92
N LEU A 90 1.11 11.64 6.46
CA LEU A 90 -0.04 12.16 5.71
C LEU A 90 0.08 13.66 5.42
N ILE A 91 0.67 14.45 6.33
CA ILE A 91 1.00 15.85 6.08
C ILE A 91 2.10 15.95 5.01
N GLU A 92 3.16 15.15 5.09
CA GLU A 92 4.20 15.05 4.05
C GLU A 92 3.58 14.74 2.68
N MET A 93 2.64 13.79 2.61
CA MET A 93 1.93 13.46 1.37
C MET A 93 1.00 14.58 0.89
N ALA A 94 0.33 15.31 1.79
CA ALA A 94 -0.51 16.45 1.41
C ALA A 94 0.36 17.56 0.77
N ASN A 95 1.51 17.84 1.36
CA ASN A 95 2.47 18.80 0.82
C ASN A 95 3.02 18.37 -0.56
N GLU A 96 3.36 17.09 -0.73
CA GLU A 96 3.80 16.56 -2.02
C GLU A 96 2.70 16.67 -3.08
N TYR A 97 1.45 16.35 -2.71
CA TYR A 97 0.29 16.45 -3.58
C TYR A 97 0.03 17.91 -4.02
N GLU A 98 0.07 18.87 -3.10
CA GLU A 98 -0.15 20.28 -3.42
C GLU A 98 0.98 20.87 -4.27
N LYS A 99 2.24 20.45 -4.04
CA LYS A 99 3.37 20.80 -4.90
C LYS A 99 3.16 20.29 -6.32
N ALA A 100 2.78 19.03 -6.48
CA ALA A 100 2.48 18.44 -7.79
C ALA A 100 1.33 19.17 -8.50
N ARG A 101 0.25 19.48 -7.76
CA ARG A 101 -0.88 20.26 -8.27
C ARG A 101 -0.46 21.65 -8.74
N SER A 102 0.36 22.34 -7.97
CA SER A 102 0.87 23.68 -8.29
C SER A 102 1.81 23.68 -9.49
N ALA A 103 2.57 22.60 -9.67
CA ALA A 103 3.44 22.38 -10.84
C ALA A 103 2.70 21.82 -12.07
N ASN A 104 1.38 21.61 -11.99
CA ASN A 104 0.57 20.93 -13.02
C ASN A 104 1.06 19.50 -13.36
N ASP A 105 1.72 18.84 -12.42
CA ASP A 105 2.15 17.45 -12.53
C ASP A 105 1.01 16.51 -12.08
N GLN A 106 0.14 16.19 -13.03
CA GLN A 106 -1.03 15.33 -12.77
C GLN A 106 -0.65 13.90 -12.41
N ASP A 107 0.42 13.38 -13.00
CA ASP A 107 0.92 12.03 -12.73
C ASP A 107 1.40 11.90 -11.29
N ARG A 108 2.17 12.88 -10.81
CA ARG A 108 2.65 12.88 -9.42
C ARG A 108 1.52 13.06 -8.42
N ALA A 109 0.56 13.94 -8.71
CA ALA A 109 -0.62 14.11 -7.87
C ALA A 109 -1.47 12.82 -7.79
N PHE A 110 -1.60 12.10 -8.92
CA PHE A 110 -2.26 10.80 -8.98
C PHE A 110 -1.50 9.74 -8.16
N ASP A 111 -0.19 9.68 -8.30
CA ASP A 111 0.66 8.73 -7.56
C ASP A 111 0.60 8.96 -6.04
N CYS A 112 0.54 10.22 -5.59
CA CYS A 112 0.32 10.55 -4.19
C CYS A 112 -0.99 9.95 -3.65
N ARG A 113 -2.09 10.14 -4.40
CA ARG A 113 -3.40 9.57 -4.04
C ARG A 113 -3.37 8.04 -4.04
N ARG A 114 -2.65 7.42 -4.97
CA ARG A 114 -2.49 5.95 -5.04
C ARG A 114 -1.71 5.41 -3.84
N ALA A 115 -0.64 6.06 -3.42
CA ALA A 115 0.14 5.67 -2.26
C ALA A 115 -0.71 5.69 -0.97
N VAL A 116 -1.50 6.76 -0.76
CA VAL A 116 -2.40 6.85 0.40
C VAL A 116 -3.52 5.81 0.33
N LEU A 117 -4.14 5.61 -0.83
CA LEU A 117 -5.16 4.58 -1.03
C LEU A 117 -4.61 3.17 -0.78
N HIS A 118 -3.39 2.89 -1.21
CA HIS A 118 -2.71 1.62 -0.97
C HIS A 118 -2.51 1.37 0.53
N SER A 119 -1.98 2.35 1.27
CA SER A 119 -1.82 2.22 2.72
C SER A 119 -3.16 2.11 3.47
N LYS A 120 -4.23 2.78 3.00
CA LYS A 120 -5.59 2.58 3.53
C LYS A 120 -6.07 1.14 3.36
N LYS A 121 -5.82 0.51 2.22
CA LYS A 121 -6.17 -0.91 1.98
C LYS A 121 -5.37 -1.85 2.90
N ARG A 122 -4.07 -1.59 3.08
CA ARG A 122 -3.24 -2.34 4.03
C ARG A 122 -3.74 -2.22 5.46
N LEU A 123 -4.13 -1.01 5.88
CA LEU A 123 -4.75 -0.75 7.18
C LEU A 123 -6.04 -1.56 7.37
N ALA A 124 -6.93 -1.59 6.37
CA ALA A 124 -8.16 -2.39 6.42
C ALA A 124 -7.88 -3.89 6.59
N PHE A 125 -6.82 -4.40 5.94
CA PHE A 125 -6.39 -5.78 6.12
C PHE A 125 -5.87 -6.06 7.54
N LEU A 126 -5.19 -5.10 8.18
CA LEU A 126 -4.76 -5.22 9.57
C LEU A 126 -5.96 -5.23 10.54
N LEU A 127 -6.98 -4.40 10.30
CA LEU A 127 -8.20 -4.33 11.10
C LEU A 127 -9.04 -5.61 11.05
N ALA A 128 -9.00 -6.33 9.92
CA ALA A 128 -9.71 -7.59 9.73
C ALA A 128 -9.10 -8.76 10.55
N ARG A 129 -7.92 -8.56 11.18
CA ARG A 129 -7.29 -9.61 12.00
C ARG A 129 -8.07 -9.83 13.30
N PRO A 130 -8.32 -11.10 13.70
CA PRO A 130 -9.12 -11.40 14.89
C PRO A 130 -8.40 -11.04 16.20
N ASN A 131 -7.08 -11.11 16.23
CA ASN A 131 -6.28 -11.00 17.47
C ASN A 131 -5.77 -9.58 17.77
N LEU A 132 -6.47 -8.56 17.28
CA LEU A 132 -6.09 -7.17 17.54
C LEU A 132 -6.70 -6.71 18.87
N SER A 133 -5.89 -6.17 19.78
CA SER A 133 -6.40 -5.61 21.03
C SER A 133 -7.39 -4.48 20.76
N GLU A 134 -8.32 -4.27 21.68
CA GLU A 134 -9.34 -3.23 21.52
C GLU A 134 -8.73 -1.83 21.36
N GLU A 135 -7.68 -1.54 22.11
CA GLU A 135 -6.91 -0.30 21.99
C GLU A 135 -6.32 -0.13 20.58
N LYS A 136 -5.64 -1.16 20.06
CA LYS A 136 -5.07 -1.12 18.72
C LYS A 136 -6.16 -1.06 17.64
N ARG A 137 -7.31 -1.69 17.87
CA ARG A 137 -8.46 -1.59 16.97
C ARG A 137 -8.98 -0.16 16.89
N ARG A 138 -9.17 0.52 18.02
CA ARG A 138 -9.56 1.93 18.06
C ARG A 138 -8.55 2.83 17.34
N GLU A 139 -7.26 2.64 17.59
CA GLU A 139 -6.19 3.39 16.92
C GLU A 139 -6.26 3.22 15.39
N LYS A 140 -6.38 1.97 14.91
CA LYS A 140 -6.47 1.69 13.47
C LYS A 140 -7.78 2.20 12.83
N MET A 141 -8.89 2.22 13.58
CA MET A 141 -10.16 2.81 13.11
C MET A 141 -10.05 4.33 12.99
N GLU A 142 -9.39 5.01 13.93
CA GLU A 142 -9.12 6.45 13.84
C GLU A 142 -8.26 6.76 12.60
N LEU A 143 -7.19 5.98 12.37
CA LEU A 143 -6.42 6.08 11.13
C LEU A 143 -7.33 5.92 9.90
N GLN A 144 -8.24 4.95 9.88
CA GLN A 144 -9.12 4.74 8.73
C GLN A 144 -9.94 5.99 8.37
N GLN A 145 -10.35 6.78 9.38
CA GLN A 145 -11.00 8.07 9.19
C GLN A 145 -10.01 9.11 8.63
N TRP A 146 -8.79 9.17 9.14
CA TRP A 146 -7.75 10.09 8.65
C TRP A 146 -7.45 9.86 7.17
N PHE A 147 -7.28 8.60 6.77
CA PHE A 147 -7.11 8.19 5.37
C PHE A 147 -8.30 8.58 4.49
N ARG A 148 -9.52 8.54 5.03
CA ARG A 148 -10.71 8.98 4.30
C ARG A 148 -10.68 10.48 4.05
N VAL A 149 -10.48 11.28 5.11
CA VAL A 149 -10.44 12.75 5.01
C VAL A 149 -9.32 13.18 4.07
N TRP A 150 -8.13 12.60 4.19
CA TRP A 150 -7.02 12.90 3.28
C TRP A 150 -7.40 12.64 1.81
N LEU A 151 -8.04 11.52 1.49
CA LEU A 151 -8.43 11.19 0.11
C LEU A 151 -9.56 12.08 -0.43
N GLU A 152 -10.40 12.62 0.44
CA GLU A 152 -11.48 13.56 0.09
C GLU A 152 -10.93 14.98 -0.11
N ALA A 153 -10.08 15.48 0.80
CA ALA A 153 -9.51 16.83 0.77
C ALA A 153 -8.08 16.88 1.35
N PRO A 154 -7.03 16.57 0.55
CA PRO A 154 -5.64 16.54 1.02
C PRO A 154 -5.19 17.86 1.66
N GLY A 155 -5.48 19.00 1.03
CA GLY A 155 -5.08 20.33 1.52
C GLY A 155 -5.78 20.79 2.82
N LEU A 156 -6.83 20.09 3.27
CA LEU A 156 -7.49 20.38 4.56
C LEU A 156 -7.07 19.42 5.68
N PHE A 157 -6.31 18.38 5.35
CA PHE A 157 -6.00 17.30 6.27
C PHE A 157 -5.29 17.78 7.54
N GLU A 158 -4.27 18.64 7.40
CA GLU A 158 -3.46 19.14 8.52
C GLU A 158 -4.32 19.90 9.54
N ALA A 159 -5.08 20.90 9.09
CA ALA A 159 -5.97 21.66 9.96
C ALA A 159 -7.04 20.76 10.60
N TRP A 160 -7.57 19.79 9.85
CA TRP A 160 -8.57 18.86 10.36
C TRP A 160 -8.01 17.91 11.44
N VAL A 161 -6.83 17.32 11.23
CA VAL A 161 -6.25 16.35 12.17
C VAL A 161 -5.85 17.01 13.48
N ASP A 162 -5.36 18.26 13.42
CA ASP A 162 -5.06 19.05 14.61
C ASP A 162 -6.30 19.31 15.48
N LEU A 163 -7.42 19.69 14.86
CA LEU A 163 -8.70 19.88 15.55
C LEU A 163 -9.21 18.55 16.12
N ARG A 164 -9.11 17.47 15.34
CA ARG A 164 -9.55 16.12 15.74
C ARG A 164 -8.80 15.67 17.00
N ARG A 165 -7.47 15.79 17.03
CA ARG A 165 -6.65 15.38 18.18
C ARG A 165 -6.94 16.19 19.45
N ARG A 166 -7.20 17.50 19.31
CA ARG A 166 -7.60 18.35 20.45
C ARG A 166 -8.95 17.94 21.03
N SER A 167 -9.87 17.47 20.18
CA SER A 167 -11.20 17.02 20.61
C SER A 167 -11.20 15.66 21.33
N THR A 168 -10.25 14.78 20.99
CA THR A 168 -10.12 13.43 21.57
C THR A 168 -9.19 13.38 22.79
N SER A 169 -8.47 14.46 23.08
CA SER A 169 -7.61 14.60 24.27
C SER A 169 -8.37 15.10 25.51
N LYS A 170 -9.70 15.28 25.41
CA LYS A 170 -10.62 15.55 26.52
C LYS A 170 -11.36 14.28 26.90
#